data_AF-A0A9D6ZE52-F1
#
_entry.id   AF-A0A9D6ZE52-F1
#
_cell.length_a   1.000
_cell.length_b   1.000
_cell.length_c   1.000
_cell.angle_alpha   90.00
_cell.angle_beta   90.00
_cell.angle_gamma   90.00
#
_symmetry.space_group_name_H-M   'P 1'
#
loop_
_entity.id
_entity.type
_entity.pdbx_description
1 polymer ?
#
loop_
_entity_poly.entity_id
_entity_poly.type
_entity_poly.pdbx_seq_one_letter_code
_entity_poly.pdbx_strand_id
1 'polypeptide(L)'
;MDDDRQKNLDKINSQKDSAANVVRQKLEKLYGEEPSAKEEIQKIQKLEDSHSKLSKHQKYMEDLTKSGRSLAEIQTAWHEYYQNLPDDEKHQVWREFYKKHEEKRAQKKVIKNTDIDQKIREADQVPTEQTTKLRPNPKEELLKKVESRARKSQRNPHAHSLLFGLGMGSLVVFILLFSFFNERFITPFIRPSQNVSATSIIVDPSQSGEVGPEPKIIIPKINIEAPVVYDEPSVDEKAIQKALERGVVHYAITPNPGEKGNAVIVGHSSSNILNSGKYKFAFLLLKSLENDDTFIIHKDGKRYVYKVFNKFTTSPKNLDVLNATDRPATMTLITCDPPGSSANRLIIQGEQIFPDPKTNKESSVDPSAEPKPEELGSNSPSLWQRIMDAF
;
A
#
# COMPACT_ATOMS: atom_id res chain seq x y z
N MET A 1 -43.25 -56.52 -23.17
CA MET A 1 -42.65 -56.21 -21.85
C MET A 1 -41.13 -56.03 -21.93
N ASP A 2 -40.49 -56.40 -23.06
CA ASP A 2 -39.03 -56.34 -23.23
C ASP A 2 -38.50 -55.03 -23.85
N ASP A 3 -39.30 -54.30 -24.64
CA ASP A 3 -38.85 -53.08 -25.34
C ASP A 3 -38.61 -51.88 -24.38
N ASP A 4 -39.38 -51.80 -23.29
CA ASP A 4 -39.20 -50.78 -22.26
C ASP A 4 -37.99 -51.04 -21.35
N ARG A 5 -37.55 -52.31 -21.22
CA ARG A 5 -36.31 -52.64 -20.49
C ARG A 5 -35.08 -52.26 -21.30
N GLN A 6 -35.08 -52.51 -22.61
CA GLN A 6 -33.96 -52.18 -23.50
C GLN A 6 -33.70 -50.67 -23.53
N LYS A 7 -34.76 -49.85 -23.69
CA LYS A 7 -34.65 -48.38 -23.68
C LYS A 7 -34.14 -47.81 -22.36
N ASN A 8 -34.44 -48.46 -21.24
CA ASN A 8 -33.99 -48.01 -19.92
C ASN A 8 -32.50 -48.34 -19.69
N LEU A 9 -32.04 -49.49 -20.20
CA LEU A 9 -30.63 -49.88 -20.18
C LEU A 9 -29.75 -48.96 -21.04
N ASP A 10 -30.20 -48.57 -22.23
CA ASP A 10 -29.47 -47.66 -23.12
C ASP A 10 -29.37 -46.24 -22.54
N LYS A 11 -30.43 -45.78 -21.84
CA LYS A 11 -30.44 -44.48 -21.16
C LYS A 11 -29.50 -44.44 -19.95
N ILE A 12 -29.38 -45.55 -19.21
CA ILE A 12 -28.45 -45.68 -18.08
C ILE A 12 -27.00 -45.73 -18.56
N ASN A 13 -26.71 -46.42 -19.67
CA ASN A 13 -25.36 -46.44 -20.26
C ASN A 13 -24.97 -45.06 -20.82
N SER A 14 -25.87 -44.38 -21.54
CA SER A 14 -25.63 -43.02 -22.06
C SER A 14 -25.33 -42.01 -20.93
N GLN A 15 -26.01 -42.11 -19.79
CA GLN A 15 -25.73 -41.27 -18.62
C GLN A 15 -24.40 -41.60 -17.93
N LYS A 16 -24.01 -42.88 -17.85
CA LYS A 16 -22.70 -43.29 -17.30
C LYS A 16 -21.54 -42.79 -18.15
N ASP A 17 -21.66 -42.84 -19.47
CA ASP A 17 -20.62 -42.36 -20.38
C ASP A 17 -20.49 -40.84 -20.35
N SER A 18 -21.61 -40.13 -20.20
CA SER A 18 -21.63 -38.68 -20.01
C SER A 18 -20.96 -38.27 -18.69
N ALA A 19 -21.28 -38.93 -17.58
CA ALA A 19 -20.66 -38.66 -16.29
C ALA A 19 -19.15 -38.98 -16.30
N ALA A 20 -18.75 -40.08 -16.92
CA ALA A 20 -17.34 -40.45 -17.08
C ALA A 20 -16.57 -39.42 -17.91
N ASN A 21 -17.18 -38.86 -18.96
CA ASN A 21 -16.53 -37.83 -19.78
C ASN A 21 -16.38 -36.49 -19.05
N VAL A 22 -17.34 -36.11 -18.20
CA VAL A 22 -17.21 -34.92 -17.34
C VAL A 22 -16.09 -35.10 -16.31
N VAL A 23 -15.93 -36.30 -15.75
CA VAL A 23 -14.83 -36.61 -14.82
C VAL A 23 -13.47 -36.58 -15.53
N ARG A 24 -13.37 -37.13 -16.76
CA ARG A 24 -12.16 -37.04 -17.59
C ARG A 24 -11.78 -35.60 -17.92
N GLN A 25 -12.75 -34.77 -18.34
CA GLN A 25 -12.50 -33.34 -18.59
C GLN A 25 -12.06 -32.59 -17.33
N LYS A 26 -12.63 -32.91 -16.16
CA LYS A 26 -12.19 -32.32 -14.89
C LYS A 26 -10.79 -32.76 -14.50
N LEU A 27 -10.43 -34.03 -14.73
CA LEU A 27 -9.10 -34.56 -14.49
C LEU A 27 -8.05 -33.96 -15.44
N GLU A 28 -8.35 -33.85 -16.74
CA GLU A 28 -7.48 -33.17 -17.70
C GLU A 28 -7.29 -31.68 -17.36
N LYS A 29 -8.32 -31.02 -16.85
CA LYS A 29 -8.23 -29.62 -16.40
C LYS A 29 -7.47 -29.45 -15.08
N LEU A 30 -7.41 -30.49 -14.24
CA LEU A 30 -6.68 -30.48 -12.97
C LEU A 30 -5.21 -30.88 -13.14
N TYR A 31 -4.88 -31.75 -14.09
CA TYR A 31 -3.55 -32.34 -14.26
C TYR A 31 -2.88 -32.03 -15.62
N GLY A 32 -3.55 -31.30 -16.52
CA GLY A 32 -3.01 -30.95 -17.84
C GLY A 32 -1.89 -29.91 -17.84
N GLU A 33 -1.63 -29.28 -16.69
CA GLU A 33 -0.59 -28.25 -16.51
C GLU A 33 0.63 -28.75 -15.70
N GLU A 34 0.73 -30.06 -15.41
CA GLU A 34 1.93 -30.60 -14.78
C GLU A 34 3.04 -30.80 -15.84
N PRO A 35 4.24 -30.20 -15.66
CA PRO A 35 5.35 -30.39 -16.60
C PRO A 35 5.80 -31.85 -16.58
N SER A 36 6.23 -32.37 -17.75
CA SER A 36 6.64 -33.77 -17.81
C SER A 36 7.85 -34.02 -16.91
N ALA A 37 7.97 -35.21 -16.30
CA ALA A 37 9.12 -35.57 -15.46
C ALA A 37 10.48 -35.35 -16.16
N LYS A 38 10.54 -35.41 -17.49
CA LYS A 38 11.74 -35.08 -18.28
C LYS A 38 12.05 -33.57 -18.29
N GLU A 39 11.04 -32.72 -18.32
CA GLU A 39 11.18 -31.26 -18.23
C GLU A 39 11.55 -30.81 -16.82
N GLU A 40 11.06 -31.51 -15.80
CA GLU A 40 11.51 -31.30 -14.42
C GLU A 40 12.97 -31.71 -14.24
N ILE A 41 13.39 -32.88 -14.75
CA ILE A 41 14.79 -33.32 -14.72
C ILE A 41 15.70 -32.34 -15.48
N GLN A 42 15.26 -31.81 -16.64
CA GLN A 42 16.03 -30.78 -17.36
C GLN A 42 16.08 -29.43 -16.63
N LYS A 43 15.02 -29.05 -15.90
CA LYS A 43 15.04 -27.87 -15.01
C LYS A 43 15.99 -28.09 -13.83
N ILE A 44 16.00 -29.27 -13.23
CA ILE A 44 16.92 -29.64 -12.15
C ILE A 44 18.38 -29.63 -12.65
N GLN A 45 18.66 -30.19 -13.82
CA GLN A 45 20.00 -30.15 -14.43
C GLN A 45 20.44 -28.70 -14.76
N LYS A 46 19.54 -27.87 -15.31
CA LYS A 46 19.82 -26.43 -15.54
C LYS A 46 20.00 -25.64 -14.24
N LEU A 47 19.32 -26.02 -13.17
CA LEU A 47 19.51 -25.45 -11.85
C LEU A 47 20.88 -25.83 -11.28
N GLU A 48 21.28 -27.11 -11.39
CA GLU A 48 22.61 -27.61 -11.01
C GLU A 48 23.74 -26.87 -11.75
N ASP A 49 23.62 -26.65 -13.07
CA ASP A 49 24.60 -25.88 -13.84
C ASP A 49 24.66 -24.39 -13.41
N SER A 50 23.55 -23.85 -12.91
CA SER A 50 23.44 -22.47 -12.41
C SER A 50 24.04 -22.29 -11.01
N HIS A 51 24.10 -23.35 -10.19
CA HIS A 51 24.76 -23.30 -8.87
C HIS A 51 26.28 -23.07 -8.97
N SER A 52 26.90 -23.29 -10.14
CA SER A 52 28.32 -23.01 -10.39
C SER A 52 28.67 -21.50 -10.48
N LYS A 53 27.67 -20.61 -10.56
CA LYS A 53 27.85 -19.16 -10.80
C LYS A 53 27.29 -18.25 -9.71
N LEU A 54 27.06 -18.76 -8.50
CA LEU A 54 26.53 -17.95 -7.41
C LEU A 54 27.63 -17.07 -6.79
N SER A 55 27.29 -15.81 -6.54
CA SER A 55 28.17 -14.88 -5.83
C SER A 55 28.38 -15.32 -4.38
N LYS A 56 29.39 -14.77 -3.71
CA LYS A 56 29.64 -15.03 -2.28
C LYS A 56 28.42 -14.72 -1.40
N HIS A 57 27.68 -13.66 -1.68
CA HIS A 57 26.50 -13.25 -0.91
C HIS A 57 25.28 -14.12 -1.20
N GLN A 58 25.13 -14.57 -2.45
CA GLN A 58 24.08 -15.50 -2.84
C GLN A 58 24.28 -16.88 -2.22
N LYS A 59 25.54 -17.34 -2.14
CA LYS A 59 25.90 -18.58 -1.42
C LYS A 59 25.60 -18.44 0.07
N TYR A 60 26.01 -17.34 0.69
CA TYR A 60 25.70 -17.09 2.11
C TYR A 60 24.18 -17.10 2.39
N MET A 61 23.38 -16.46 1.53
CA MET A 61 21.92 -16.52 1.63
C MET A 61 21.35 -17.92 1.41
N GLU A 62 21.88 -18.66 0.45
CA GLU A 62 21.45 -20.03 0.18
C GLU A 62 21.75 -20.95 1.37
N ASP A 63 22.96 -20.86 1.93
CA ASP A 63 23.39 -21.62 3.10
C ASP A 63 22.54 -21.26 4.33
N LEU A 64 22.23 -19.97 4.53
CA LEU A 64 21.30 -19.51 5.57
C LEU A 64 19.91 -20.14 5.41
N THR A 65 19.38 -20.15 4.19
CA THR A 65 18.05 -20.74 3.93
C THR A 65 18.03 -22.27 4.04
N LYS A 66 19.16 -22.93 3.77
CA LYS A 66 19.31 -24.39 3.89
C LYS A 66 19.67 -24.85 5.32
N SER A 67 20.04 -23.92 6.20
CA SER A 67 20.47 -24.22 7.58
C SER A 67 19.36 -24.73 8.50
N GLY A 68 18.09 -24.69 8.08
CA GLY A 68 16.94 -25.12 8.89
C GLY A 68 16.55 -24.14 10.01
N ARG A 69 17.16 -22.95 10.05
CA ARG A 69 16.83 -21.86 10.97
C ARG A 69 15.43 -21.28 10.70
N SER A 70 14.82 -20.72 11.74
CA SER A 70 13.55 -20.00 11.60
C SER A 70 13.69 -18.76 10.72
N LEU A 71 12.59 -18.28 10.15
CA LEU A 71 12.58 -17.10 9.30
C LEU A 71 13.16 -15.86 10.01
N ALA A 72 12.85 -15.69 11.30
CA ALA A 72 13.35 -14.60 12.12
C ALA A 72 14.89 -14.67 12.27
N GLU A 73 15.43 -15.85 12.55
CA GLU A 73 16.88 -16.07 12.67
C GLU A 73 17.61 -15.88 11.33
N ILE A 74 17.00 -16.28 10.22
CA ILE A 74 17.52 -16.04 8.87
C ILE A 74 17.58 -14.53 8.59
N GLN A 75 16.53 -13.79 8.94
CA GLN A 75 16.47 -12.34 8.75
C GLN A 75 17.52 -11.63 9.60
N THR A 76 17.66 -12.00 10.88
CA THR A 76 18.66 -11.42 11.77
C THR A 76 20.09 -11.71 11.29
N ALA A 77 20.39 -12.95 10.93
CA ALA A 77 21.73 -13.34 10.48
C ALA A 77 22.11 -12.75 9.11
N TRP A 78 21.13 -12.53 8.22
CA TRP A 78 21.35 -11.80 6.98
C TRP A 78 21.59 -10.31 7.23
N HIS A 79 20.81 -9.71 8.14
CA HIS A 79 20.94 -8.31 8.50
C HIS A 79 22.31 -7.99 9.10
N GLU A 80 22.76 -8.81 10.06
CA GLU A 80 24.07 -8.69 10.69
C GLU A 80 25.21 -8.84 9.67
N TYR A 81 25.11 -9.84 8.80
CA TYR A 81 26.07 -10.03 7.71
C TYR A 81 26.14 -8.81 6.79
N TYR A 82 25.00 -8.29 6.34
CA TYR A 82 24.92 -7.14 5.43
C TYR A 82 25.42 -5.83 6.07
N GLN A 83 25.15 -5.60 7.35
CA GLN A 83 25.64 -4.40 8.05
C GLN A 83 27.17 -4.34 8.10
N ASN A 84 27.81 -5.49 8.32
CA ASN A 84 29.25 -5.63 8.44
C ASN A 84 30.00 -5.64 7.10
N LEU A 85 29.28 -5.59 5.96
CA LEU A 85 29.91 -5.49 4.64
C LEU A 85 30.49 -4.08 4.38
N PRO A 86 31.66 -3.99 3.72
CA PRO A 86 32.13 -2.77 3.08
C PRO A 86 31.11 -2.20 2.08
N ASP A 87 31.12 -0.89 1.87
CA ASP A 87 30.11 -0.23 1.03
C ASP A 87 30.13 -0.72 -0.43
N ASP A 88 31.29 -1.01 -1.01
CA ASP A 88 31.42 -1.57 -2.35
C ASP A 88 30.76 -2.96 -2.50
N GLU A 89 30.82 -3.78 -1.45
CA GLU A 89 30.17 -5.08 -1.39
C GLU A 89 28.66 -4.96 -1.22
N LYS A 90 28.18 -3.99 -0.43
CA LYS A 90 26.74 -3.68 -0.34
C LYS A 90 26.17 -3.34 -1.72
N HIS A 91 26.88 -2.53 -2.51
CA HIS A 91 26.47 -2.23 -3.88
C HIS A 91 26.42 -3.47 -4.78
N GLN A 92 27.30 -4.44 -4.55
CA GLN A 92 27.27 -5.72 -5.26
C GLN A 92 26.01 -6.53 -4.92
N VAL A 93 25.63 -6.61 -3.65
CA VAL A 93 24.38 -7.26 -3.20
C VAL A 93 23.16 -6.64 -3.89
N TRP A 94 23.09 -5.30 -3.98
CA TRP A 94 21.99 -4.61 -4.67
C TRP A 94 21.96 -4.92 -6.17
N ARG A 95 23.10 -4.88 -6.86
CA ARG A 95 23.17 -5.22 -8.29
C ARG A 95 22.67 -6.64 -8.56
N GLU A 96 23.05 -7.58 -7.72
CA GLU A 96 22.62 -8.98 -7.82
C GLU A 96 21.12 -9.14 -7.54
N PHE A 97 20.59 -8.40 -6.58
CA PHE A 97 19.16 -8.36 -6.28
C PHE A 97 18.34 -7.84 -7.47
N TYR A 98 18.73 -6.68 -8.03
CA TYR A 98 18.02 -6.08 -9.16
C TYR A 98 18.09 -6.95 -10.41
N LYS A 99 19.26 -7.51 -10.73
CA LYS A 99 19.43 -8.42 -11.87
C LYS A 99 18.48 -9.63 -11.78
N LYS A 100 18.39 -10.26 -10.59
CA LYS A 100 17.48 -11.40 -10.36
C LYS A 100 16.00 -11.01 -10.45
N HIS A 101 15.65 -9.80 -10.03
CA HIS A 101 14.28 -9.29 -10.12
C HIS A 101 13.87 -8.90 -11.55
N GLU A 102 14.79 -8.38 -12.35
CA GLU A 102 14.59 -8.12 -13.77
C GLU A 102 14.35 -9.41 -14.57
N GLU A 103 15.15 -10.45 -14.32
CA GLU A 103 15.00 -11.77 -14.96
C GLU A 103 13.62 -12.39 -14.64
N LYS A 104 13.17 -12.34 -13.39
CA LYS A 104 11.82 -12.79 -12.99
C LYS A 104 10.71 -11.99 -13.68
N ARG A 105 10.90 -10.67 -13.83
CA ARG A 105 9.93 -9.79 -14.49
C ARG A 105 9.87 -10.04 -15.99
N ALA A 106 11.01 -10.33 -16.62
CA ALA A 106 11.09 -10.73 -18.03
C ALA A 106 10.38 -12.07 -18.27
N GLN A 107 10.61 -13.09 -17.42
CA GLN A 107 9.93 -14.38 -17.50
C GLN A 107 8.40 -14.26 -17.34
N LYS A 108 7.94 -13.42 -16.39
CA LYS A 108 6.50 -13.18 -16.18
C LYS A 108 5.82 -12.45 -17.36
N LYS A 109 6.59 -11.67 -18.14
CA LYS A 109 6.12 -10.99 -19.35
C LYS A 109 6.01 -11.93 -20.56
N VAL A 110 6.90 -12.93 -20.64
CA VAL A 110 6.85 -13.97 -21.68
C VAL A 110 5.63 -14.87 -21.48
N ILE A 111 5.37 -15.34 -20.26
CA ILE A 111 4.21 -16.21 -19.95
C ILE A 111 2.87 -15.51 -20.28
N LYS A 112 2.77 -14.20 -20.02
CA LYS A 112 1.56 -13.42 -20.29
C LYS A 112 1.29 -13.18 -21.80
N ASN A 113 2.30 -13.28 -22.65
CA ASN A 113 2.14 -13.14 -24.09
C ASN A 113 1.78 -14.47 -24.76
N THR A 114 2.19 -15.61 -24.19
CA THR A 114 1.85 -16.94 -24.72
C THR A 114 0.35 -17.26 -24.55
N ASP A 115 -0.28 -16.81 -23.46
CA ASP A 115 -1.73 -16.96 -23.23
C ASP A 115 -2.61 -16.15 -24.20
N ILE A 116 -2.08 -15.07 -24.79
CA ILE A 116 -2.83 -14.21 -25.72
C ILE A 116 -2.80 -14.79 -27.14
N ASP A 117 -1.67 -15.37 -27.55
CA ASP A 117 -1.52 -15.96 -28.88
C ASP A 117 -2.30 -17.29 -29.03
N GLN A 118 -2.53 -18.01 -27.93
CA GLN A 118 -3.31 -19.25 -27.95
C GLN A 118 -4.82 -19.00 -28.11
N LYS A 119 -5.31 -17.85 -27.61
CA LYS A 119 -6.73 -17.47 -27.67
C LYS A 119 -7.20 -16.93 -29.03
N ILE A 120 -6.28 -16.60 -29.92
CA ILE A 120 -6.57 -16.09 -31.27
C ILE A 120 -6.61 -17.24 -32.31
N ARG A 121 -6.03 -18.41 -32.00
CA ARG A 121 -5.89 -19.54 -32.94
C ARG A 121 -7.09 -20.49 -32.98
N GLU A 122 -8.06 -20.36 -32.07
CA GLU A 122 -9.24 -21.23 -32.01
C GLU A 122 -10.50 -20.67 -32.73
N ALA A 123 -10.43 -19.49 -33.36
CA ALA A 123 -11.60 -18.86 -33.98
C ALA A 123 -11.77 -19.11 -35.49
N ASP A 124 -10.79 -19.72 -36.18
CA ASP A 124 -10.80 -19.84 -37.65
C ASP A 124 -10.87 -21.30 -38.14
N GLN A 125 -12.00 -22.00 -37.94
CA GLN A 125 -12.36 -23.17 -38.76
C GLN A 125 -13.88 -23.29 -38.95
N VAL A 126 -14.30 -23.50 -40.22
CA VAL A 126 -15.53 -24.12 -40.80
C VAL A 126 -16.04 -23.32 -42.04
N PRO A 127 -16.54 -23.98 -43.12
CA PRO A 127 -16.14 -23.66 -44.50
C PRO A 127 -17.19 -22.98 -45.42
N THR A 128 -16.64 -22.57 -46.56
CA THR A 128 -17.10 -21.99 -47.84
C THR A 128 -18.46 -22.43 -48.40
N GLU A 129 -19.20 -21.49 -49.06
CA GLU A 129 -19.64 -21.61 -50.48
C GLU A 129 -20.33 -20.35 -51.10
N GLN A 130 -19.89 -20.02 -52.33
CA GLN A 130 -20.63 -19.44 -53.50
C GLN A 130 -21.24 -18.01 -53.39
N THR A 131 -21.13 -17.03 -54.31
CA THR A 131 -20.99 -16.96 -55.79
C THR A 131 -20.62 -15.52 -56.27
N THR A 132 -19.89 -15.44 -57.40
CA THR A 132 -19.93 -14.45 -58.52
C THR A 132 -19.65 -12.92 -58.39
N LYS A 133 -18.74 -12.50 -59.29
CA LYS A 133 -18.65 -11.27 -60.14
C LYS A 133 -17.61 -10.17 -59.80
N LEU A 134 -16.76 -9.95 -60.80
CA LEU A 134 -15.67 -8.97 -61.00
C LEU A 134 -15.99 -7.52 -60.60
N ARG A 135 -15.05 -6.87 -59.89
CA ARG A 135 -14.82 -5.41 -59.84
C ARG A 135 -13.31 -5.10 -59.77
N PRO A 136 -12.85 -3.93 -60.29
CA PRO A 136 -11.43 -3.65 -60.52
C PRO A 136 -10.63 -3.41 -59.22
N ASN A 137 -9.31 -3.59 -59.32
CA ASN A 137 -8.36 -3.82 -58.24
C ASN A 137 -8.08 -2.55 -57.37
N PRO A 138 -8.39 -2.52 -56.06
CA PRO A 138 -8.19 -1.37 -55.16
C PRO A 138 -6.73 -0.97 -54.90
N LYS A 139 -5.76 -1.78 -55.35
CA LYS A 139 -4.33 -1.63 -55.01
C LYS A 139 -3.65 -0.45 -55.73
N GLU A 140 -4.09 -0.11 -56.93
CA GLU A 140 -3.43 0.95 -57.73
C GLU A 140 -3.80 2.36 -57.25
N GLU A 141 -5.01 2.54 -56.72
CA GLU A 141 -5.47 3.82 -56.19
C GLU A 141 -4.84 4.15 -54.84
N LEU A 142 -4.53 3.12 -54.05
CA LEU A 142 -3.82 3.24 -52.77
C LEU A 142 -2.34 3.62 -52.98
N LEU A 143 -1.67 3.06 -53.99
CA LEU A 143 -0.26 3.36 -54.26
C LEU A 143 -0.05 4.83 -54.66
N LYS A 144 -0.92 5.40 -55.51
CA LYS A 144 -0.86 6.84 -55.88
C LYS A 144 -1.16 7.78 -54.70
N LYS A 145 -2.00 7.35 -53.76
CA LYS A 145 -2.34 8.13 -52.56
C LYS A 145 -1.23 8.10 -51.49
N VAL A 146 -0.42 7.05 -51.49
CA VAL A 146 0.77 6.91 -50.63
C VAL A 146 1.95 7.72 -51.20
N GLU A 147 2.18 7.67 -52.52
CA GLU A 147 3.28 8.43 -53.16
C GLU A 147 3.10 9.96 -53.09
N SER A 148 1.86 10.45 -53.19
CA SER A 148 1.57 11.89 -53.10
C SER A 148 1.69 12.46 -51.69
N ARG A 149 1.59 11.63 -50.63
CA ARG A 149 1.84 12.04 -49.24
C ARG A 149 3.33 11.97 -48.86
N ALA A 150 4.11 11.12 -49.52
CA ALA A 150 5.55 10.99 -49.27
C ALA A 150 6.36 12.21 -49.74
N ARG A 151 5.87 13.00 -50.70
CA ARG A 151 6.61 14.16 -51.25
C ARG A 151 6.45 15.49 -50.50
N LYS A 152 5.61 15.57 -49.45
CA LYS A 152 5.33 16.86 -48.77
C LYS A 152 5.96 17.03 -47.37
N SER A 153 6.98 16.24 -47.04
CA SER A 153 7.71 16.38 -45.77
C SER A 153 9.22 16.42 -45.99
N GLN A 154 9.70 17.37 -46.80
CA GLN A 154 11.06 17.87 -46.61
C GLN A 154 11.03 18.80 -45.40
N ARG A 155 11.38 18.23 -44.24
CA ARG A 155 11.52 18.93 -42.96
C ARG A 155 13.00 19.08 -42.65
N ASN A 156 13.40 20.29 -42.27
CA ASN A 156 14.77 20.63 -41.89
C ASN A 156 15.25 19.72 -40.73
N PRO A 157 16.37 18.99 -40.87
CA PRO A 157 16.79 17.98 -39.90
C PRO A 157 17.20 18.56 -38.53
N HIS A 158 17.58 19.84 -38.45
CA HIS A 158 18.03 20.49 -37.21
C HIS A 158 16.90 20.91 -36.26
N ALA A 159 15.65 20.98 -36.71
CA ALA A 159 14.52 21.32 -35.83
C ALA A 159 14.16 20.16 -34.89
N HIS A 160 14.34 18.91 -35.34
CA HIS A 160 14.06 17.73 -34.54
C HIS A 160 15.08 17.51 -33.42
N SER A 161 16.36 17.84 -33.65
CA SER A 161 17.39 17.75 -32.62
C SER A 161 17.27 18.84 -31.55
N LEU A 162 16.85 20.06 -31.91
CA LEU A 162 16.59 21.14 -30.95
C LEU A 162 15.38 20.84 -30.05
N LEU A 163 14.29 20.34 -30.64
CA LEU A 163 13.10 19.93 -29.88
C LEU A 163 13.41 18.74 -28.95
N PHE A 164 14.24 17.80 -29.40
CA PHE A 164 14.70 16.68 -28.57
C PHE A 164 15.58 17.16 -27.40
N GLY A 165 16.54 18.06 -27.67
CA GLY A 165 17.41 18.62 -26.63
C GLY A 165 16.65 19.44 -25.58
N LEU A 166 15.69 20.27 -26.01
CA LEU A 166 14.82 21.02 -25.10
C LEU A 166 13.90 20.10 -24.28
N GLY A 167 13.36 19.05 -24.91
CA GLY A 167 12.56 18.04 -24.21
C GLY A 167 13.36 17.29 -23.15
N MET A 168 14.57 16.84 -23.51
CA MET A 168 15.46 16.12 -22.60
C MET A 168 15.96 17.03 -21.47
N GLY A 169 16.31 18.28 -21.77
CA GLY A 169 16.69 19.28 -20.77
C GLY A 169 15.56 19.59 -19.79
N SER A 170 14.33 19.77 -20.29
CA SER A 170 13.14 19.96 -19.46
C SER A 170 12.85 18.76 -18.55
N LEU A 171 13.01 17.54 -19.07
CA LEU A 171 12.85 16.31 -18.28
C LEU A 171 13.89 16.22 -17.15
N VAL A 172 15.17 16.51 -17.44
CA VAL A 172 16.24 16.48 -16.44
C VAL A 172 16.00 17.54 -15.36
N VAL A 173 15.62 18.76 -15.75
CA VAL A 173 15.25 19.82 -14.80
C VAL A 173 14.04 19.41 -13.98
N PHE A 174 13.02 18.80 -14.58
CA PHE A 174 11.86 18.28 -13.85
C PHE A 174 12.25 17.20 -12.85
N ILE A 175 13.09 16.24 -13.21
CA ILE A 175 13.56 15.18 -12.30
C ILE A 175 14.38 15.78 -11.16
N LEU A 176 15.25 16.76 -11.44
CA LEU A 176 16.02 17.47 -10.41
C LEU A 176 15.13 18.27 -9.47
N LEU A 177 14.18 19.05 -10.01
CA LEU A 177 13.22 19.81 -9.22
C LEU A 177 12.31 18.90 -8.42
N PHE A 178 11.86 17.78 -8.98
CA PHE A 178 11.06 16.78 -8.29
C PHE A 178 11.86 16.12 -7.15
N SER A 179 13.13 15.78 -7.39
CA SER A 179 14.01 15.22 -6.36
C SER A 179 14.30 16.23 -5.25
N PHE A 180 14.63 17.47 -5.61
CA PHE A 180 14.85 18.57 -4.66
C PHE A 180 13.58 18.91 -3.87
N PHE A 181 12.42 18.93 -4.52
CA PHE A 181 11.13 19.16 -3.87
C PHE A 181 10.78 18.04 -2.90
N ASN A 182 10.96 16.78 -3.31
CA ASN A 182 10.77 15.64 -2.41
C ASN A 182 11.77 15.66 -1.25
N GLU A 183 13.03 16.02 -1.49
CA GLU A 183 14.04 16.12 -0.43
C GLU A 183 13.73 17.26 0.55
N ARG A 184 13.30 18.42 0.05
CA ARG A 184 13.05 19.60 0.87
C ARG A 184 11.74 19.55 1.65
N PHE A 185 10.69 18.95 1.07
CA PHE A 185 9.32 19.02 1.59
C PHE A 185 8.74 17.69 2.05
N ILE A 186 9.15 16.54 1.51
CA ILE A 186 8.59 15.24 1.90
C ILE A 186 9.49 14.54 2.91
N THR A 187 10.80 14.62 2.70
CA THR A 187 11.79 13.87 3.47
C THR A 187 11.86 14.23 4.97
N PRO A 188 11.61 15.46 5.43
CA PRO A 188 11.50 15.77 6.87
C PRO A 188 10.39 15.00 7.59
N PHE A 189 9.39 14.49 6.86
CA PHE A 189 8.24 13.76 7.42
C PHE A 189 8.39 12.23 7.35
N ILE A 190 9.38 11.73 6.60
CA ILE A 190 9.67 10.29 6.44
C ILE A 190 10.99 9.92 7.14
N ARG A 191 11.86 10.90 7.43
CA ARG A 191 13.12 10.66 8.15
C ARG A 191 12.83 10.28 9.60
N PRO A 192 13.47 9.21 10.12
CA PRO A 192 13.38 8.85 11.52
C PRO A 192 13.73 10.05 12.42
N SER A 193 13.03 10.23 13.53
CA SER A 193 13.33 11.25 14.53
C SER A 193 14.69 10.86 15.08
N GLN A 194 15.69 11.74 14.93
CA GLN A 194 17.03 11.47 15.45
C GLN A 194 17.04 11.34 16.99
N ASN A 195 15.93 11.70 17.63
CA ASN A 195 15.76 11.63 19.08
C ASN A 195 15.04 10.36 19.54
N VAL A 196 14.59 9.48 18.63
CA VAL A 196 14.18 8.12 19.00
C VAL A 196 15.45 7.31 19.11
N SER A 197 16.20 7.55 20.20
CA SER A 197 17.11 6.53 20.72
C SER A 197 16.29 5.25 20.79
N ALA A 198 16.86 4.15 20.29
CA ALA A 198 16.34 2.81 20.41
C ALA A 198 16.19 2.46 21.91
N THR A 199 15.18 3.04 22.54
CA THR A 199 14.59 2.53 23.76
C THR A 199 14.05 1.19 23.29
N SER A 200 14.76 0.15 23.69
CA SER A 200 14.39 -1.23 23.46
C SER A 200 12.88 -1.35 23.59
N ILE A 201 12.27 -1.97 22.60
CA ILE A 201 10.86 -2.38 22.55
C ILE A 201 10.59 -3.48 23.63
N ILE A 202 11.38 -3.50 24.70
CA ILE A 202 11.10 -4.18 25.95
C ILE A 202 10.42 -3.11 26.79
N VAL A 203 9.09 -3.10 26.66
CA VAL A 203 8.15 -2.24 27.35
C VAL A 203 8.26 -2.49 28.86
N ASP A 204 9.20 -1.83 29.52
CA ASP A 204 8.94 -1.35 30.86
C ASP A 204 8.50 0.12 30.73
N PRO A 205 7.18 0.37 30.63
CA PRO A 205 6.65 1.72 30.46
C PRO A 205 6.96 2.62 31.67
N SER A 206 7.43 2.04 32.77
CA SER A 206 7.90 2.72 33.98
C SER A 206 9.38 3.13 33.96
N GLN A 207 10.23 2.54 33.09
CA GLN A 207 11.68 2.81 33.06
C GLN A 207 12.13 3.82 32.00
N SER A 208 11.31 4.13 31.00
CA SER A 208 11.66 5.19 30.04
C SER A 208 11.65 6.55 30.78
N GLY A 209 12.78 7.28 30.72
CA GLY A 209 13.12 8.45 31.55
C GLY A 209 12.10 9.57 31.68
N GLU A 210 12.44 10.59 32.48
CA GLU A 210 11.54 11.70 32.86
C GLU A 210 10.74 12.25 31.67
N VAL A 211 9.42 12.22 31.81
CA VAL A 211 8.49 12.74 30.81
C VAL A 211 8.37 14.25 31.01
N GLY A 212 8.82 15.02 30.02
CA GLY A 212 8.65 16.46 30.03
C GLY A 212 7.18 16.89 30.10
N PRO A 213 6.91 18.16 30.47
CA PRO A 213 5.54 18.66 30.63
C PRO A 213 4.80 18.81 29.30
N GLU A 214 5.51 18.79 28.17
CA GLU A 214 4.94 19.04 26.85
C GLU A 214 4.01 17.91 26.39
N PRO A 215 2.77 18.24 25.98
CA PRO A 215 1.83 17.25 25.48
C PRO A 215 2.23 16.77 24.08
N LYS A 216 2.45 15.47 23.91
CA LYS A 216 2.83 14.89 22.60
C LYS A 216 2.35 13.45 22.42
N ILE A 217 2.16 13.07 21.17
CA ILE A 217 1.92 11.70 20.74
C ILE A 217 3.20 11.13 20.12
N ILE A 218 3.52 9.89 20.48
CA ILE A 218 4.64 9.14 19.92
C ILE A 218 4.11 7.81 19.38
N ILE A 219 4.39 7.52 18.11
CA ILE A 219 4.01 6.26 17.47
C ILE A 219 5.28 5.60 16.92
N PRO A 220 5.92 4.68 17.68
CA PRO A 220 7.23 4.15 17.33
C PRO A 220 7.31 3.46 15.96
N LYS A 221 6.32 2.61 15.63
CA LYS A 221 6.32 1.81 14.39
C LYS A 221 6.43 2.65 13.12
N ILE A 222 5.87 3.85 13.15
CA ILE A 222 5.83 4.78 12.02
C ILE A 222 6.67 6.03 12.28
N ASN A 223 7.46 6.02 13.35
CA ASN A 223 8.32 7.11 13.78
C ASN A 223 7.60 8.47 13.71
N ILE A 224 6.53 8.60 14.48
CA ILE A 224 5.83 9.89 14.63
C ILE A 224 6.07 10.40 16.04
N GLU A 225 6.44 11.67 16.13
CA GLU A 225 6.48 12.46 17.36
C GLU A 225 5.87 13.83 17.02
N ALA A 226 4.70 14.11 17.58
CA ALA A 226 3.96 15.34 17.28
C ALA A 226 3.31 15.91 18.55
N PRO A 227 3.26 17.25 18.70
CA PRO A 227 2.56 17.87 19.83
C PRO A 227 1.07 17.58 19.74
N VAL A 228 0.43 17.40 20.90
CA VAL A 228 -1.02 17.28 21.03
C VAL A 228 -1.57 18.60 21.55
N VAL A 229 -2.49 19.17 20.78
CA VAL A 229 -3.15 20.43 21.07
C VAL A 229 -4.39 20.15 21.91
N TYR A 230 -4.39 20.64 23.15
CA TYR A 230 -5.49 20.51 24.12
C TYR A 230 -6.21 21.84 24.41
N ASP A 231 -5.73 22.95 23.83
CA ASP A 231 -6.20 24.31 24.12
C ASP A 231 -7.32 24.79 23.17
N GLU A 232 -7.86 23.91 22.33
CA GLU A 232 -8.98 24.20 21.43
C GLU A 232 -10.29 23.68 22.03
N PRO A 233 -11.15 24.54 22.62
CA PRO A 233 -12.39 24.13 23.26
C PRO A 233 -13.52 23.87 22.26
N SER A 234 -13.41 24.33 21.00
CA SER A 234 -14.46 24.16 20.00
C SER A 234 -14.30 22.88 19.20
N VAL A 235 -15.43 22.27 18.83
CA VAL A 235 -15.51 21.17 17.85
C VAL A 235 -15.85 21.68 16.44
N ASP A 236 -15.93 23.00 16.25
CA ASP A 236 -16.16 23.61 14.95
C ASP A 236 -15.02 23.29 13.99
N GLU A 237 -15.35 22.92 12.76
CA GLU A 237 -14.37 22.51 11.76
C GLU A 237 -13.26 23.55 11.55
N LYS A 238 -13.61 24.84 11.44
CA LYS A 238 -12.63 25.91 11.24
C LYS A 238 -11.65 26.04 12.41
N ALA A 239 -12.13 25.84 13.63
CA ALA A 239 -11.30 25.90 14.84
C ALA A 239 -10.35 24.69 14.88
N ILE A 240 -10.89 23.49 14.66
CA ILE A 240 -10.11 22.25 14.56
C ILE A 240 -9.04 22.33 13.46
N GLN A 241 -9.37 22.85 12.27
CA GLN A 241 -8.38 23.02 11.18
C GLN A 241 -7.23 23.94 11.61
N LYS A 242 -7.53 25.04 12.30
CA LYS A 242 -6.52 25.98 12.78
C LYS A 242 -5.64 25.35 13.87
N ALA A 243 -6.24 24.57 14.76
CA ALA A 243 -5.51 23.82 15.78
C ALA A 243 -4.58 22.75 15.16
N LEU A 244 -5.02 22.08 14.10
CA LEU A 244 -4.24 21.08 13.36
C LEU A 244 -2.98 21.64 12.68
N GLU A 245 -2.87 22.96 12.47
CA GLU A 245 -1.63 23.59 11.99
C GLU A 245 -0.49 23.50 13.02
N ARG A 246 -0.84 23.39 14.31
CA ARG A 246 0.08 23.38 15.45
C ARG A 246 0.42 21.97 15.97
N GLY A 247 -0.31 20.94 15.56
CA GLY A 247 -0.12 19.57 16.03
C GLY A 247 -1.27 18.64 15.66
N VAL A 248 -1.34 17.49 16.32
CA VAL A 248 -2.59 16.71 16.37
C VAL A 248 -3.49 17.30 17.44
N VAL A 249 -4.80 17.16 17.34
CA VAL A 249 -5.75 17.88 18.20
C VAL A 249 -6.53 16.88 19.04
N HIS A 250 -6.56 17.08 20.36
CA HIS A 250 -7.50 16.38 21.23
C HIS A 250 -8.89 16.96 21.03
N TYR A 251 -9.88 16.09 20.93
CA TYR A 251 -11.25 16.50 20.68
C TYR A 251 -11.91 16.94 21.99
N ALA A 252 -12.25 18.22 22.11
CA ALA A 252 -12.64 18.88 23.37
C ALA A 252 -13.76 18.16 24.15
N ILE A 253 -14.70 17.56 23.43
CA ILE A 253 -15.86 16.86 24.01
C ILE A 253 -15.57 15.40 24.40
N THR A 254 -14.31 15.01 24.50
CA THR A 254 -13.89 13.65 24.87
C THR A 254 -12.99 13.63 26.10
N PRO A 255 -13.01 12.53 26.88
CA PRO A 255 -12.12 12.36 28.03
C PRO A 255 -10.65 12.66 27.74
N ASN A 256 -9.92 13.08 28.77
CA ASN A 256 -8.47 13.23 28.72
C ASN A 256 -7.75 11.88 28.89
N PRO A 257 -6.48 11.77 28.46
CA PRO A 257 -5.63 10.64 28.83
C PRO A 257 -5.56 10.48 30.36
N GLY A 258 -5.79 9.27 30.87
CA GLY A 258 -5.86 8.98 32.30
C GLY A 258 -7.25 9.12 32.93
N GLU A 259 -8.27 9.48 32.14
CA GLU A 259 -9.67 9.41 32.52
C GLU A 259 -10.32 8.13 31.94
N LYS A 260 -11.45 7.71 32.49
CA LYS A 260 -12.25 6.61 31.95
C LYS A 260 -13.03 7.07 30.71
N GLY A 261 -13.27 6.15 29.79
CA GLY A 261 -13.97 6.41 28.52
C GLY A 261 -13.02 6.44 27.32
N ASN A 262 -13.42 7.13 26.24
CA ASN A 262 -12.71 7.15 24.97
C ASN A 262 -12.18 8.55 24.64
N ALA A 263 -10.88 8.77 24.82
CA ALA A 263 -10.22 10.00 24.38
C ALA A 263 -10.06 10.01 22.86
N VAL A 264 -10.27 11.15 22.19
CA VAL A 264 -10.14 11.23 20.73
C VAL A 264 -9.05 12.21 20.33
N ILE A 265 -8.18 11.78 19.40
CA ILE A 265 -7.18 12.64 18.77
C ILE A 265 -7.39 12.62 17.25
N VAL A 266 -7.53 13.81 16.68
CA VAL A 266 -7.64 14.01 15.23
C VAL A 266 -6.31 14.52 14.67
N GLY A 267 -5.95 14.08 13.46
CA GLY A 267 -4.72 14.50 12.80
C GLY A 267 -4.81 14.43 11.27
N HIS A 268 -4.03 15.25 10.59
CA HIS A 268 -4.00 15.25 9.11
C HIS A 268 -3.29 14.02 8.54
N SER A 269 -3.95 13.33 7.59
CA SER A 269 -3.31 12.28 6.79
C SER A 269 -2.53 12.87 5.63
N SER A 270 -2.99 13.99 5.08
CA SER A 270 -2.30 14.75 4.05
C SER A 270 -3.02 16.09 3.87
N SER A 271 -2.34 17.19 4.14
CA SER A 271 -2.78 18.53 3.75
C SER A 271 -1.97 19.01 2.54
N ASN A 272 -2.53 19.89 1.71
CA ASN A 272 -1.82 20.47 0.57
C ASN A 272 -0.47 21.03 1.04
N ILE A 273 0.61 20.77 0.28
CA ILE A 273 1.96 21.24 0.61
C ILE A 273 1.99 22.76 0.79
N LEU A 274 1.11 23.48 0.08
CA LEU A 274 0.94 24.94 0.16
C LEU A 274 0.14 25.45 1.37
N ASN A 275 -0.51 24.59 2.16
CA ASN A 275 -1.20 25.03 3.37
C ASN A 275 -0.18 25.45 4.44
N SER A 276 -0.60 26.07 5.54
CA SER A 276 0.31 26.36 6.66
C SER A 276 0.44 25.15 7.59
N GLY A 277 1.46 25.11 8.45
CA GLY A 277 1.60 24.10 9.50
C GLY A 277 2.69 23.05 9.27
N LYS A 278 3.35 22.65 10.36
CA LYS A 278 4.45 21.67 10.37
C LYS A 278 3.97 20.22 10.46
N TYR A 279 2.70 19.97 10.78
CA TYR A 279 2.19 18.64 11.14
C TYR A 279 1.17 18.08 10.13
N LYS A 280 1.20 18.56 8.88
CA LYS A 280 0.27 18.21 7.78
C LYS A 280 0.22 16.74 7.39
N PHE A 281 1.25 15.99 7.76
CA PHE A 281 1.42 14.58 7.45
C PHE A 281 1.55 13.72 8.71
N ALA A 282 1.22 14.29 9.89
CA ALA A 282 1.43 13.61 11.17
C ALA A 282 0.76 12.24 11.22
N PHE A 283 -0.41 12.05 10.59
CA PHE A 283 -1.11 10.76 10.53
C PHE A 283 -1.12 10.14 9.12
N LEU A 284 -0.22 10.56 8.22
CA LEU A 284 -0.12 9.99 6.86
C LEU A 284 0.08 8.47 6.88
N LEU A 285 0.93 8.00 7.79
CA LEU A 285 1.30 6.58 7.92
C LEU A 285 0.47 5.82 8.96
N LEU A 286 -0.61 6.42 9.48
CA LEU A 286 -1.44 5.78 10.50
C LEU A 286 -2.05 4.46 10.01
N LYS A 287 -2.25 4.33 8.69
CA LYS A 287 -2.70 3.09 8.04
C LYS A 287 -1.71 1.93 8.15
N SER A 288 -0.46 2.17 8.50
CA SER A 288 0.55 1.12 8.74
C SER A 288 0.47 0.49 10.13
N LEU A 289 -0.35 1.06 11.04
CA LEU A 289 -0.64 0.44 12.32
C LEU A 289 -1.53 -0.79 12.13
N GLU A 290 -1.28 -1.80 12.96
CA GLU A 290 -1.98 -3.07 13.07
C GLU A 290 -2.33 -3.30 14.54
N ASN A 291 -3.16 -4.31 14.78
CA ASN A 291 -3.47 -4.72 16.16
C ASN A 291 -2.18 -5.12 16.88
N ASP A 292 -2.16 -4.90 18.19
CA ASP A 292 -1.03 -5.08 19.11
C ASP A 292 0.14 -4.08 18.95
N ASP A 293 0.12 -3.20 17.95
CA ASP A 293 1.04 -2.06 17.94
C ASP A 293 0.74 -1.08 19.08
N THR A 294 1.74 -0.31 19.49
CA THR A 294 1.58 0.67 20.58
C THR A 294 1.74 2.10 20.11
N PHE A 295 1.01 3.02 20.74
CA PHE A 295 1.27 4.45 20.70
C PHE A 295 1.26 5.03 22.11
N ILE A 296 1.96 6.14 22.28
CA ILE A 296 2.25 6.75 23.57
C ILE A 296 1.75 8.18 23.57
N ILE A 297 1.12 8.60 24.66
CA ILE A 297 0.71 9.97 24.92
C ILE A 297 1.46 10.48 26.15
N HIS A 298 2.13 11.61 25.98
CA HIS A 298 2.67 12.38 27.09
C HIS A 298 1.71 13.53 27.38
N LYS A 299 1.33 13.71 28.64
CA LYS A 299 0.50 14.83 29.11
C LYS A 299 0.74 15.05 30.60
N ASP A 300 0.90 16.31 31.02
CA ASP A 300 1.07 16.70 32.42
C ASP A 300 2.21 15.95 33.14
N GLY A 301 3.33 15.72 32.44
CA GLY A 301 4.48 14.97 32.96
C GLY A 301 4.22 13.47 33.14
N LYS A 302 3.11 12.94 32.62
CA LYS A 302 2.74 11.52 32.68
C LYS A 302 2.78 10.89 31.30
N ARG A 303 3.17 9.62 31.28
CA ARG A 303 3.13 8.76 30.10
C ARG A 303 1.91 7.85 30.16
N TYR A 304 1.16 7.82 29.08
CA TYR A 304 0.08 6.87 28.83
C TYR A 304 0.44 6.03 27.62
N VAL A 305 0.40 4.70 27.75
CA VAL A 305 0.70 3.77 26.65
C VAL A 305 -0.59 3.06 26.28
N TYR A 306 -0.89 3.05 24.99
CA TYR A 306 -2.04 2.41 24.41
C TYR A 306 -1.60 1.30 23.46
N LYS A 307 -2.35 0.20 23.45
CA LYS A 307 -2.17 -0.92 22.53
C LYS A 307 -3.35 -0.99 21.56
N VAL A 308 -3.08 -0.98 20.26
CA VAL A 308 -4.10 -1.03 19.21
C VAL A 308 -4.86 -2.34 19.28
N PHE A 309 -6.20 -2.27 19.28
CA PHE A 309 -7.05 -3.46 19.24
C PHE A 309 -8.05 -3.46 18.08
N ASN A 310 -8.27 -2.31 17.45
CA ASN A 310 -9.21 -2.20 16.34
C ASN A 310 -8.78 -1.14 15.32
N LYS A 311 -9.10 -1.41 14.06
CA LYS A 311 -8.79 -0.56 12.90
C LYS A 311 -9.85 -0.73 11.83
N PHE A 312 -10.45 0.38 11.40
CA PHE A 312 -11.46 0.37 10.33
C PHE A 312 -11.60 1.73 9.67
N THR A 313 -12.27 1.77 8.51
CA THR A 313 -12.62 3.00 7.80
C THR A 313 -14.13 3.23 7.91
N THR A 314 -14.54 4.49 8.12
CA THR A 314 -15.95 4.86 8.27
C THR A 314 -16.29 6.20 7.60
N SER A 315 -17.58 6.50 7.47
CA SER A 315 -18.08 7.77 6.94
C SER A 315 -17.77 8.94 7.89
N PRO A 316 -17.48 10.15 7.38
CA PRO A 316 -17.31 11.34 8.23
C PRO A 316 -18.53 11.66 9.10
N LYS A 317 -19.72 11.20 8.71
CA LYS A 317 -20.97 11.34 9.47
C LYS A 317 -21.10 10.37 10.64
N ASN A 318 -20.22 9.38 10.76
CA ASN A 318 -20.27 8.41 11.84
C ASN A 318 -19.62 8.98 13.11
N LEU A 319 -20.43 9.63 13.95
CA LEU A 319 -19.99 10.24 15.20
C LEU A 319 -19.93 9.25 16.37
N ASP A 320 -20.35 8.00 16.17
CA ASP A 320 -20.33 6.98 17.23
C ASP A 320 -18.91 6.60 17.64
N VAL A 321 -17.93 6.87 16.77
CA VAL A 321 -16.51 6.66 17.06
C VAL A 321 -15.97 7.57 18.18
N LEU A 322 -16.72 8.62 18.54
CA LEU A 322 -16.39 9.53 19.65
C LEU A 322 -16.89 9.00 21.01
N ASN A 323 -17.84 8.07 21.01
CA ASN A 323 -18.44 7.55 22.24
C ASN A 323 -17.47 6.63 22.98
N ALA A 324 -17.81 6.33 24.24
CA ALA A 324 -17.15 5.29 25.01
C ALA A 324 -17.22 3.94 24.29
N THR A 325 -16.17 3.15 24.44
CA THR A 325 -16.12 1.76 23.95
C THR A 325 -16.55 0.79 25.05
N ASP A 326 -16.53 -0.50 24.75
CA ASP A 326 -16.74 -1.58 25.73
C ASP A 326 -15.55 -1.75 26.71
N ARG A 327 -14.49 -0.96 26.55
CA ARG A 327 -13.28 -1.00 27.36
C ARG A 327 -13.20 0.22 28.29
N PRO A 328 -12.59 0.09 29.47
CA PRO A 328 -12.64 1.12 30.52
C PRO A 328 -11.92 2.42 30.16
N ALA A 329 -10.83 2.34 29.40
CA ALA A 329 -10.02 3.48 29.00
C ALA A 329 -9.42 3.23 27.61
N THR A 330 -9.92 3.97 26.62
CA THR A 330 -9.48 3.86 25.24
C THR A 330 -9.07 5.20 24.67
N MET A 331 -8.31 5.15 23.58
CA MET A 331 -8.05 6.30 22.75
C MET A 331 -8.28 5.97 21.29
N THR A 332 -8.97 6.87 20.59
CA THR A 332 -9.26 6.76 19.17
C THR A 332 -8.47 7.81 18.40
N LEU A 333 -7.64 7.36 17.46
CA LEU A 333 -6.93 8.20 16.51
C LEU A 333 -7.71 8.26 15.20
N ILE A 334 -8.03 9.48 14.74
CA ILE A 334 -8.84 9.71 13.54
C ILE A 334 -8.05 10.49 12.51
N THR A 335 -8.07 10.01 11.27
CA THR A 335 -7.52 10.73 10.13
C THR A 335 -8.34 10.47 8.86
N CYS A 336 -8.03 11.12 7.74
CA CYS A 336 -8.76 10.88 6.49
C CYS A 336 -8.18 9.72 5.67
N ASP A 337 -9.06 8.94 5.03
CA ASP A 337 -8.68 7.84 4.12
C ASP A 337 -9.52 7.89 2.83
N PRO A 338 -8.91 7.79 1.64
CA PRO A 338 -7.46 7.81 1.40
C PRO A 338 -6.82 9.18 1.74
N PRO A 339 -5.50 9.25 1.94
CA PRO A 339 -4.82 10.51 2.21
C PRO A 339 -5.12 11.58 1.15
N GLY A 340 -5.41 12.80 1.59
CA GLY A 340 -5.74 13.94 0.71
C GLY A 340 -7.19 13.97 0.22
N SER A 341 -8.01 12.99 0.62
CA SER A 341 -9.47 12.99 0.43
C SER A 341 -10.18 13.31 1.75
N SER A 342 -11.43 13.77 1.68
CA SER A 342 -12.34 13.90 2.83
C SER A 342 -13.43 12.83 2.84
N ALA A 343 -13.41 11.89 1.88
CA ALA A 343 -14.48 10.92 1.65
C ALA A 343 -14.75 10.00 2.84
N ASN A 344 -13.70 9.50 3.49
CA ASN A 344 -13.82 8.64 4.65
C ASN A 344 -12.84 9.04 5.75
N ARG A 345 -13.02 8.43 6.93
CA ARG A 345 -12.11 8.52 8.07
C ARG A 345 -11.52 7.15 8.38
N LEU A 346 -10.21 7.07 8.54
CA LEU A 346 -9.53 5.94 9.14
C LEU A 346 -9.55 6.11 10.65
N ILE A 347 -9.97 5.05 11.34
CA ILE A 347 -10.12 4.96 12.78
C ILE A 347 -9.14 3.91 13.30
N ILE A 348 -8.31 4.29 14.27
CA ILE A 348 -7.46 3.37 15.04
C ILE A 348 -7.86 3.50 16.51
N GLN A 349 -8.22 2.39 17.15
CA GLN A 349 -8.58 2.37 18.56
C GLN A 349 -7.53 1.59 19.36
N GLY A 350 -7.06 2.19 20.44
CA GLY A 350 -6.14 1.58 21.39
C GLY A 350 -6.71 1.54 22.79
N GLU A 351 -6.37 0.48 23.54
CA GLU A 351 -6.69 0.33 24.95
C GLU A 351 -5.50 0.78 25.79
N GLN A 352 -5.75 1.49 26.89
CA GLN A 352 -4.68 1.90 27.79
C GLN A 352 -4.10 0.68 28.51
N ILE A 353 -2.79 0.47 28.39
CA ILE A 353 -2.02 -0.57 29.09
C ILE A 353 -1.11 0.01 30.18
N PHE A 354 -0.86 1.32 30.16
CA PHE A 354 -0.10 2.02 31.20
C PHE A 354 -0.54 3.49 31.31
N PRO A 355 -0.62 4.08 32.53
CA PRO A 355 -0.68 3.39 33.82
C PRO A 355 -1.88 2.44 33.88
N ASP A 356 -2.01 1.63 34.94
CA ASP A 356 -3.15 0.68 35.05
C ASP A 356 -4.48 1.44 34.89
N PRO A 357 -5.30 1.14 33.86
CA PRO A 357 -6.53 1.87 33.57
C PRO A 357 -7.55 1.81 34.72
N LYS A 358 -7.44 0.85 35.65
CA LYS A 358 -8.30 0.80 36.85
C LYS A 358 -8.07 1.98 37.79
N THR A 359 -6.91 2.62 37.70
CA THR A 359 -6.54 3.80 38.50
C THR A 359 -6.97 5.12 37.85
N ASN A 360 -7.59 5.06 36.67
CA ASN A 360 -8.06 6.25 35.97
C ASN A 360 -9.22 6.92 36.73
N LYS A 361 -9.24 8.25 36.66
CA LYS A 361 -10.32 9.06 37.22
C LYS A 361 -11.57 8.96 36.34
N GLU A 362 -12.74 9.18 36.91
CA GLU A 362 -13.94 9.38 36.10
C GLU A 362 -13.79 10.64 35.23
N SER A 363 -14.22 10.56 33.98
CA SER A 363 -14.29 11.73 33.10
C SER A 363 -15.43 12.64 33.55
N SER A 364 -15.20 13.95 33.54
CA SER A 364 -16.28 14.94 33.70
C SER A 364 -17.05 15.21 32.41
N VAL A 365 -16.58 14.67 31.28
CA VAL A 365 -17.12 14.87 29.94
C VAL A 365 -17.78 13.56 29.47
N ASP A 366 -19.07 13.63 29.14
CA ASP A 366 -19.80 12.56 28.45
C ASP A 366 -20.05 13.00 26.99
N PRO A 367 -19.33 12.43 26.01
CA PRO A 367 -19.53 12.75 24.58
C PRO A 367 -20.95 12.48 24.09
N SER A 368 -21.73 11.66 24.79
CA SER A 368 -23.12 11.33 24.46
C SER A 368 -24.10 12.43 24.88
N ALA A 369 -23.71 13.28 25.84
CA ALA A 369 -24.53 14.35 26.40
C ALA A 369 -24.24 15.72 25.79
N GLU A 370 -23.09 15.89 25.12
CA GLU A 370 -22.69 17.15 24.50
C GLU A 370 -23.13 17.25 23.03
N PRO A 371 -23.42 18.47 22.52
CA PRO A 371 -23.80 18.67 21.13
C PRO A 371 -22.65 18.26 20.20
N LYS A 372 -22.85 17.17 19.46
CA LYS A 372 -21.90 16.71 18.45
C LYS A 372 -22.03 17.54 17.17
N PRO A 373 -20.93 17.81 16.46
CA PRO A 373 -21.02 18.42 15.13
C PRO A 373 -21.67 17.47 14.13
N GLU A 374 -22.13 18.00 13.00
CA GLU A 374 -22.78 17.19 11.96
C GLU A 374 -21.85 16.14 11.33
N GLU A 375 -20.54 16.42 11.28
CA GLU A 375 -19.51 15.53 10.73
C GLU A 375 -18.18 15.66 11.49
N LEU A 376 -17.38 14.59 11.44
CA LEU A 376 -15.98 14.62 11.89
C LEU A 376 -15.16 15.53 10.97
N GLY A 377 -14.32 16.39 11.57
CA GLY A 377 -13.51 17.38 10.85
C GLY A 377 -12.83 16.85 9.58
N SER A 378 -12.86 17.64 8.51
CA SER A 378 -12.30 17.30 7.19
C SER A 378 -10.81 17.59 7.09
N ASN A 379 -10.18 17.21 5.97
CA ASN A 379 -8.92 17.82 5.57
C ASN A 379 -9.19 19.23 5.01
N SER A 380 -8.19 20.09 5.09
CA SER A 380 -8.23 21.40 4.42
C SER A 380 -8.51 21.20 2.92
N PRO A 381 -9.32 22.06 2.27
CA PRO A 381 -9.70 21.86 0.87
C PRO A 381 -8.46 21.76 -0.03
N SER A 382 -8.51 20.81 -0.96
CA SER A 382 -7.43 20.58 -1.91
C SER A 382 -7.18 21.81 -2.80
N LEU A 383 -6.00 21.90 -3.40
CA LEU A 383 -5.68 22.98 -4.36
C LEU A 383 -6.75 23.08 -5.47
N TRP A 384 -7.19 21.92 -5.97
CA TRP A 384 -8.20 21.84 -7.02
C TRP A 384 -9.58 22.28 -6.55
N GLN A 385 -10.00 21.92 -5.33
CA GLN A 385 -11.25 22.43 -4.74
C GLN A 385 -11.20 23.95 -4.59
N ARG A 386 -10.10 24.50 -4.06
CA ARG A 386 -9.96 25.97 -3.92
C ARG A 386 -9.99 26.70 -5.26
N ILE A 387 -9.41 26.10 -6.32
CA ILE A 387 -9.47 26.66 -7.66
C ILE A 387 -10.91 26.60 -8.19
N MET A 388 -11.58 25.46 -8.05
CA MET A 388 -12.97 25.30 -8.53
C MET A 388 -13.97 26.16 -7.76
N ASP A 389 -13.75 26.41 -6.46
CA ASP A 389 -14.61 27.28 -5.63
C ASP A 389 -14.36 28.78 -5.89
N ALA A 390 -13.24 29.13 -6.53
CA ALA A 390 -12.87 30.51 -6.87
C ALA A 390 -13.37 30.96 -8.25
N PHE A 391 -13.92 30.04 -9.04
CA PHE A 391 -14.56 30.27 -10.32
C PHE A 391 -16.06 29.97 -10.22
#